data_AF-A0A202B2K2-F1
#
_entry.id   AF-A0A202B2K2-F1
#
_cell.length_a   1.000
_cell.length_b   1.000
_cell.length_c   1.000
_cell.angle_alpha   90.00
_cell.angle_beta   90.00
_cell.angle_gamma   90.00
#
_symmetry.space_group_name_H-M   'P 1'
#
loop_
_entity.id
_entity.type
_entity.pdbx_description
1 polymer ?
#
loop_
_entity_poly.entity_id
_entity_poly.type
_entity_poly.pdbx_seq_one_letter_code
_entity_poly.pdbx_strand_id
1 'polypeptide(L)'
;MLATHNAKAFHARYRQPAIRSELPDSIPASFICSKTVTGRRYWAMPNNAAQMAEYRALAEQQIAPLPPLIPALADANLKQVLLPYGGTYVSATPVASAKLLHRAWQGLNGKPRLEHIVQPTPAALANHGEAIMLQSGRVSLFRRGISKIYYPHAVKLDEAVVCITARVRNMNISGGMLSVGWPALSAIGGTVHALERKIGDRIQFAFGMSSCQRMRGAVKAVVNKANAVAGDGRLPGKTIHTLPGYNLSQISGHCEIVLLLKTNPDKHRQLKQAAQELTRLAGGSIEEMKIQIAHRLPKVPYLLDASKDIARLRQASDADAFDAMLALYLGDGEWTARGWLADTNAYLPIMSGYGFLHEPAESPNSRSVGYRHAFVEPIFSAVCQVGFTDDCWFDRFEYEWGVTWQKAI
;
A
#
# COMPACT_ATOMS: atom_id res chain seq x y z
N MET A 1 4.97 -24.77 -4.70
CA MET A 1 6.34 -24.26 -4.78
C MET A 1 6.67 -23.50 -3.50
N LEU A 2 7.95 -23.44 -3.14
CA LEU A 2 8.43 -22.57 -2.07
C LEU A 2 8.82 -21.21 -2.65
N ALA A 3 8.28 -20.14 -2.07
CA ALA A 3 8.41 -18.77 -2.60
C ALA A 3 8.41 -17.73 -1.48
N THR A 4 8.77 -16.49 -1.82
CA THR A 4 8.81 -15.34 -0.88
C THR A 4 7.61 -14.40 -1.09
N HIS A 5 7.11 -14.28 -2.32
CA HIS A 5 6.02 -13.38 -2.69
C HIS A 5 4.91 -14.09 -3.46
N ASN A 6 3.67 -13.65 -3.24
CA ASN A 6 2.50 -14.19 -3.92
C ASN A 6 1.68 -13.11 -4.62
N ALA A 7 1.56 -13.20 -5.94
CA ALA A 7 0.60 -12.39 -6.69
C ALA A 7 -0.85 -12.70 -6.31
N LYS A 8 -1.14 -13.95 -5.91
CA LYS A 8 -2.50 -14.42 -5.56
C LYS A 8 -2.94 -14.08 -4.14
N ALA A 9 -2.06 -13.47 -3.31
CA ALA A 9 -2.32 -13.23 -1.89
C ALA A 9 -3.69 -12.57 -1.65
N PHE A 10 -3.98 -11.51 -2.40
CA PHE A 10 -5.24 -10.75 -2.27
C PHE A 10 -6.31 -11.13 -3.30
N HIS A 11 -5.99 -12.02 -4.25
CA HIS A 11 -6.92 -12.42 -5.31
C HIS A 11 -6.55 -13.79 -5.89
N ALA A 12 -7.19 -14.85 -5.40
CA ALA A 12 -6.87 -16.24 -5.75
C ALA A 12 -7.00 -16.59 -7.24
N ARG A 13 -7.74 -15.81 -8.04
CA ARG A 13 -7.97 -16.13 -9.46
C ARG A 13 -6.79 -15.77 -10.35
N TYR A 14 -5.81 -15.02 -9.85
CA TYR A 14 -4.63 -14.72 -10.64
C TYR A 14 -3.91 -16.01 -11.00
N ARG A 15 -3.50 -16.13 -12.25
CA ARG A 15 -2.80 -17.30 -12.79
C ARG A 15 -1.28 -17.18 -12.71
N GLN A 16 -0.77 -16.05 -12.24
CA GLN A 16 0.65 -15.81 -12.04
C GLN A 16 1.24 -16.76 -10.99
N PRO A 17 2.34 -17.48 -11.31
CA PRO A 17 3.10 -18.24 -10.33
C PRO A 17 3.69 -17.35 -9.22
N ALA A 18 3.95 -17.95 -8.06
CA ALA A 18 4.61 -17.25 -6.97
C ALA A 18 6.07 -16.90 -7.35
N ILE A 19 6.65 -15.93 -6.64
CA ILE A 19 7.99 -15.41 -6.94
C ILE A 19 8.90 -15.75 -5.77
N ARG A 20 10.10 -16.25 -6.08
CA ARG A 20 11.16 -16.45 -5.09
C ARG A 20 12.28 -15.48 -5.40
N SER A 21 12.26 -14.35 -4.73
CA SER A 21 13.32 -13.36 -4.80
C SER A 21 13.39 -12.55 -3.52
N GLU A 22 14.47 -11.82 -3.36
CA GLU A 22 14.72 -10.93 -2.24
C GLU A 22 15.05 -9.54 -2.75
N LEU A 23 14.68 -8.56 -1.94
CA LEU A 23 15.15 -7.21 -2.14
C LEU A 23 16.66 -7.10 -1.79
N PRO A 24 17.40 -6.20 -2.44
CA PRO A 24 18.83 -6.04 -2.23
C PRO A 24 19.17 -5.48 -0.84
N ASP A 25 20.40 -5.72 -0.39
CA ASP A 25 20.95 -5.20 0.87
C ASP A 25 21.07 -3.67 0.93
N SER A 26 21.04 -2.99 -0.22
CA SER A 26 21.12 -1.54 -0.32
C SER A 26 19.86 -0.80 0.15
N ILE A 27 18.77 -1.52 0.47
CA ILE A 27 17.57 -0.90 1.04
C ILE A 27 17.87 -0.42 2.46
N PRO A 28 17.63 0.88 2.77
CA PRO A 28 17.81 1.39 4.12
C PRO A 28 17.03 0.61 5.17
N ALA A 29 17.71 0.35 6.28
CA ALA A 29 17.19 -0.31 7.47
C ALA A 29 15.94 0.35 8.09
N SER A 30 15.69 1.62 7.79
CA SER A 30 14.52 2.39 8.24
C SER A 30 13.23 2.03 7.51
N PHE A 31 13.31 1.46 6.30
CA PHE A 31 12.12 1.00 5.58
C PHE A 31 11.62 -0.33 6.14
N ILE A 32 10.32 -0.57 5.99
CA ILE A 32 9.66 -1.80 6.42
C ILE A 32 9.32 -2.60 5.15
N CYS A 33 10.02 -3.72 4.94
CA CYS A 33 9.83 -4.64 3.82
C CYS A 33 10.38 -6.02 4.17
N SER A 34 10.25 -7.01 3.28
CA SER A 34 10.68 -8.39 3.52
C SER A 34 12.18 -8.54 3.84
N LYS A 35 13.00 -7.56 3.45
CA LYS A 35 14.44 -7.51 3.72
C LYS A 35 14.79 -7.02 5.12
N THR A 36 14.03 -6.06 5.64
CA THR A 36 14.32 -5.38 6.91
C THR A 36 13.53 -5.94 8.09
N VAL A 37 12.68 -6.95 7.85
CA VAL A 37 11.91 -7.66 8.86
C VAL A 37 12.40 -9.09 9.03
N THR A 38 12.41 -9.55 10.28
CA THR A 38 12.76 -10.92 10.66
C THR A 38 11.59 -11.87 10.39
N GLY A 39 11.90 -13.17 10.36
CA GLY A 39 10.91 -14.23 10.24
C GLY A 39 11.17 -15.18 9.07
N ARG A 40 10.22 -16.11 8.88
CA ARG A 40 10.33 -17.20 7.90
C ARG A 40 10.53 -16.66 6.47
N ARG A 41 11.57 -17.17 5.81
CA ARG A 41 11.95 -16.79 4.44
C ARG A 41 11.03 -17.39 3.38
N TYR A 42 10.84 -18.71 3.40
CA TYR A 42 10.09 -19.44 2.38
C TYR A 42 8.73 -19.88 2.88
N TRP A 43 7.75 -19.79 1.98
CA TRP A 43 6.36 -20.12 2.25
C TRP A 43 5.82 -21.05 1.16
N ALA A 44 4.91 -21.94 1.53
CA ALA A 44 4.21 -22.79 0.58
C ALA A 44 3.21 -21.95 -0.23
N MET A 45 3.48 -21.80 -1.52
CA MET A 45 2.65 -21.03 -2.46
C MET A 45 2.43 -21.82 -3.75
N PRO A 46 1.76 -22.98 -3.69
CA PRO A 46 1.53 -23.79 -4.88
C PRO A 46 0.63 -23.08 -5.89
N ASN A 47 0.71 -23.55 -7.14
CA ASN A 47 -0.20 -23.09 -8.20
C ASN A 47 -1.65 -23.52 -7.91
N ASN A 48 -1.83 -24.66 -7.24
CA ASN A 48 -3.12 -25.25 -6.86
C ASN A 48 -3.13 -25.61 -5.35
N ALA A 49 -4.26 -25.34 -4.68
CA ALA A 49 -4.54 -25.76 -3.31
C ALA A 49 -4.26 -27.25 -3.01
N ALA A 50 -4.46 -28.15 -3.97
CA ALA A 50 -4.22 -29.59 -3.77
C ALA A 50 -2.79 -29.92 -3.32
N GLN A 51 -1.80 -29.12 -3.71
CA GLN A 51 -0.38 -29.35 -3.37
C GLN A 51 0.03 -28.66 -2.05
N MET A 52 -0.90 -28.01 -1.34
CA MET A 52 -0.55 -27.20 -0.17
C MET A 52 0.10 -28.02 0.94
N ALA A 53 -0.43 -29.21 1.23
CA ALA A 53 0.10 -30.07 2.29
C ALA A 53 1.56 -30.48 2.02
N GLU A 54 1.84 -30.93 0.79
CA GLU A 54 3.18 -31.30 0.33
C GLU A 54 4.17 -30.13 0.47
N TYR A 55 3.83 -28.96 -0.07
CA TYR A 55 4.75 -27.82 -0.01
C TYR A 55 4.93 -27.25 1.40
N ARG A 56 3.96 -27.41 2.31
CA ARG A 56 4.15 -27.03 3.70
C ARG A 56 5.17 -27.91 4.41
N ALA A 57 5.09 -29.22 4.21
CA ALA A 57 6.10 -30.15 4.73
C ALA A 57 7.50 -29.82 4.19
N LEU A 58 7.61 -29.53 2.88
CA LEU A 58 8.87 -29.07 2.28
C LEU A 58 9.35 -27.75 2.89
N ALA A 59 8.44 -26.81 3.13
CA ALA A 59 8.77 -25.50 3.69
C ALA A 59 9.25 -25.57 5.14
N GLU A 60 8.87 -26.60 5.90
CA GLU A 60 9.33 -26.84 7.28
C GLU A 60 10.74 -27.47 7.31
N GLN A 61 11.07 -28.28 6.30
CA GLN A 61 12.39 -28.91 6.15
C GLN A 61 13.43 -28.00 5.48
N GLN A 62 12.99 -26.90 4.86
CA GLN A 62 13.88 -26.01 4.11
C GLN A 62 14.71 -25.10 5.03
N ILE A 63 15.96 -25.47 5.25
CA ILE A 63 16.92 -24.70 6.04
C ILE A 63 17.84 -23.84 5.14
N ALA A 64 18.26 -24.39 3.99
CA ALA A 64 19.20 -23.73 3.10
C ALA A 64 18.53 -22.66 2.20
N PRO A 65 19.26 -21.63 1.75
CA PRO A 65 18.80 -20.72 0.70
C PRO A 65 18.51 -21.48 -0.61
N LEU A 66 17.39 -21.15 -1.24
CA LEU A 66 17.00 -21.62 -2.57
C LEU A 66 17.33 -20.55 -3.62
N PRO A 67 17.71 -20.95 -4.85
CA PRO A 67 18.05 -20.01 -5.93
C PRO A 67 16.84 -19.15 -6.32
N PRO A 68 17.03 -17.91 -6.80
CA PRO A 68 15.93 -17.07 -7.26
C PRO A 68 15.07 -17.76 -8.33
N LEU A 69 13.77 -17.45 -8.35
CA LEU A 69 12.82 -17.87 -9.36
C LEU A 69 11.89 -16.70 -9.68
N ILE A 70 12.13 -16.08 -10.84
CA ILE A 70 11.32 -15.01 -11.39
C ILE A 70 10.53 -15.59 -12.57
N PRO A 71 9.24 -15.94 -12.41
CA PRO A 71 8.42 -16.38 -13.53
C PRO A 71 8.21 -15.23 -14.53
N ALA A 72 8.00 -15.57 -15.80
CA ALA A 72 7.52 -14.59 -16.77
C ALA A 72 6.15 -14.01 -16.33
N LEU A 73 5.89 -12.75 -16.66
CA LEU A 73 4.56 -12.16 -16.47
C LEU A 73 3.56 -12.89 -17.38
N ALA A 74 2.68 -13.70 -16.80
CA ALA A 74 1.79 -14.60 -17.51
C ALA A 74 0.30 -14.18 -17.44
N ASP A 75 -0.07 -13.39 -16.43
CA ASP A 75 -1.45 -12.96 -16.24
C ASP A 75 -1.63 -11.46 -16.56
N ALA A 76 -2.28 -11.18 -17.68
CA ALA A 76 -2.58 -9.82 -18.14
C ALA A 76 -3.52 -9.04 -17.18
N ASN A 77 -4.24 -9.73 -16.28
CA ASN A 77 -5.15 -9.08 -15.32
C ASN A 77 -4.43 -8.61 -14.06
N LEU A 78 -3.13 -8.87 -13.92
CA LEU A 78 -2.37 -8.35 -12.81
C LEU A 78 -2.31 -6.83 -12.87
N LYS A 79 -2.47 -6.22 -11.70
CA LYS A 79 -2.32 -4.77 -11.57
C LYS A 79 -0.88 -4.38 -11.89
N GLN A 80 -0.72 -3.55 -12.90
CA GLN A 80 0.55 -2.93 -13.27
C GLN A 80 0.49 -1.42 -13.05
N VAL A 81 1.55 -0.85 -12.47
CA VAL A 81 1.71 0.60 -12.27
C VAL A 81 2.94 1.06 -13.04
N LEU A 82 2.92 2.30 -13.56
CA LEU A 82 4.08 2.87 -14.22
C LEU A 82 4.89 3.67 -13.20
N LEU A 83 6.16 3.33 -13.04
CA LEU A 83 7.09 4.01 -12.16
C LEU A 83 8.07 4.82 -13.01
N PRO A 84 8.24 6.14 -12.76
CA PRO A 84 9.33 6.89 -13.37
C PRO A 84 10.65 6.38 -12.80
N TYR A 85 11.54 5.91 -13.68
CA TYR A 85 12.81 5.31 -13.30
C TYR A 85 13.82 5.43 -14.45
N GLY A 86 15.03 5.91 -14.15
CA GLY A 86 16.13 5.96 -15.13
C GLY A 86 15.82 6.86 -16.34
N GLY A 87 15.12 7.97 -16.11
CA GLY A 87 14.71 8.90 -17.16
C GLY A 87 13.57 8.40 -18.07
N THR A 88 13.02 7.22 -17.81
CA THR A 88 11.89 6.62 -18.53
C THR A 88 10.86 6.04 -17.55
N TYR A 89 10.12 5.02 -17.95
CA TYR A 89 9.19 4.29 -17.10
C TYR A 89 9.48 2.80 -17.06
N VAL A 90 9.21 2.21 -15.89
CA VAL A 90 9.14 0.77 -15.68
C VAL A 90 7.70 0.38 -15.35
N SER A 91 7.17 -0.63 -16.05
CA SER A 91 5.91 -1.27 -15.68
C SER A 91 6.13 -2.19 -14.49
N ALA A 92 5.71 -1.77 -13.32
CA ALA A 92 5.90 -2.50 -12.08
C ALA A 92 4.65 -3.29 -11.70
N THR A 93 4.81 -4.55 -11.32
CA THR A 93 3.74 -5.41 -10.80
C THR A 93 3.93 -5.66 -9.31
N PRO A 94 3.15 -5.01 -8.45
CA PRO A 94 3.27 -5.17 -7.01
C PRO A 94 2.80 -6.55 -6.56
N VAL A 95 3.64 -7.25 -5.81
CA VAL A 95 3.34 -8.58 -5.25
C VAL A 95 3.55 -8.56 -3.74
N ALA A 96 2.68 -9.27 -3.02
CA ALA A 96 2.71 -9.25 -1.56
C ALA A 96 3.80 -10.16 -1.01
N SER A 97 4.59 -9.64 -0.07
CA SER A 97 5.52 -10.46 0.71
C SER A 97 4.76 -11.30 1.74
N ALA A 98 4.91 -12.62 1.69
CA ALA A 98 4.30 -13.49 2.68
C ALA A 98 4.92 -13.32 4.07
N LYS A 99 6.24 -13.05 4.11
CA LYS A 99 6.96 -12.75 5.36
C LYS A 99 6.34 -11.53 6.04
N LEU A 100 6.17 -10.43 5.31
CA LEU A 100 5.63 -9.20 5.88
C LEU A 100 4.17 -9.36 6.33
N LEU A 101 3.33 -10.02 5.52
CA LEU A 101 1.94 -10.31 5.87
C LEU A 101 1.83 -11.13 7.15
N HIS A 102 2.64 -12.18 7.28
CA HIS A 102 2.63 -13.02 8.46
C HIS A 102 3.22 -12.31 9.69
N ARG A 103 4.26 -11.50 9.51
CA ARG A 103 4.85 -10.68 10.57
C ARG A 103 3.82 -9.70 11.13
N ALA A 104 3.04 -9.04 10.26
CA ALA A 104 1.94 -8.17 10.67
C ALA A 104 0.86 -8.92 11.47
N TRP A 105 0.49 -10.11 11.02
CA TRP A 105 -0.48 -10.96 11.72
C TRP A 105 -0.03 -11.32 13.15
N GLN A 106 1.19 -11.83 13.29
CA GLN A 106 1.75 -12.21 14.59
C GLN A 106 1.96 -10.99 15.48
N GLY A 107 2.61 -9.94 14.94
CA GLY A 107 2.99 -8.75 15.68
C GLY A 107 1.79 -7.99 16.22
N LEU A 108 0.70 -7.87 15.44
CA LEU A 108 -0.53 -7.20 15.85
C LEU A 108 -1.48 -8.09 16.65
N ASN A 109 -1.15 -9.36 16.90
CA ASN A 109 -2.00 -10.22 17.71
C ASN A 109 -2.11 -9.67 19.15
N GLY A 110 -3.33 -9.69 19.71
CA GLY A 110 -3.67 -9.04 20.99
C GLY A 110 -3.56 -7.50 21.02
N LYS A 111 -3.25 -6.84 19.90
CA LYS A 111 -3.03 -5.38 19.82
C LYS A 111 -4.11 -4.68 19.00
N PRO A 112 -4.23 -3.34 19.09
CA PRO A 112 -5.16 -2.58 18.27
C PRO A 112 -4.89 -2.82 16.77
N ARG A 113 -5.90 -3.31 16.05
CA ARG A 113 -5.77 -3.65 14.63
C ARG A 113 -7.12 -3.58 13.91
N LEU A 114 -7.07 -3.58 12.58
CA LEU A 114 -8.21 -3.97 11.74
C LEU A 114 -7.91 -5.33 11.11
N GLU A 115 -8.81 -6.30 11.31
CA GLU A 115 -8.79 -7.52 10.50
C GLU A 115 -9.59 -7.29 9.22
N HIS A 116 -8.92 -7.45 8.07
CA HIS A 116 -9.57 -7.40 6.76
C HIS A 116 -9.70 -8.81 6.20
N ILE A 117 -10.93 -9.22 5.89
CA ILE A 117 -11.21 -10.54 5.33
C ILE A 117 -10.94 -10.49 3.83
N VAL A 118 -9.94 -11.22 3.37
CA VAL A 118 -9.57 -11.40 1.96
C VAL A 118 -10.35 -12.56 1.34
N GLN A 119 -10.44 -13.67 2.07
CA GLN A 119 -11.13 -14.89 1.65
C GLN A 119 -12.03 -15.40 2.79
N PRO A 120 -13.35 -15.19 2.70
CA PRO A 120 -14.28 -15.64 3.74
C PRO A 120 -14.53 -17.16 3.72
N THR A 121 -14.26 -17.84 2.59
CA THR A 121 -14.59 -19.27 2.41
C THR A 121 -13.41 -20.17 2.79
N PRO A 122 -13.54 -21.05 3.81
CA PRO A 122 -12.46 -21.92 4.27
C PRO A 122 -11.88 -22.83 3.17
N ALA A 123 -12.74 -23.40 2.34
CA ALA A 123 -12.34 -24.31 1.25
C ALA A 123 -11.44 -23.65 0.19
N ALA A 124 -11.43 -22.31 0.10
CA ALA A 124 -10.67 -21.57 -0.89
C ALA A 124 -9.39 -20.93 -0.32
N LEU A 125 -9.09 -21.09 0.97
CA LEU A 125 -7.96 -20.43 1.64
C LEU A 125 -6.61 -20.80 1.03
N ALA A 126 -6.41 -22.09 0.74
CA ALA A 126 -5.14 -22.59 0.21
C ALA A 126 -4.78 -21.99 -1.17
N ASN A 127 -5.75 -21.47 -1.93
CA ASN A 127 -5.50 -20.81 -3.21
C ASN A 127 -4.79 -19.45 -3.07
N HIS A 128 -4.77 -18.86 -1.87
CA HIS A 128 -4.10 -17.59 -1.57
C HIS A 128 -2.66 -17.78 -1.06
N GLY A 129 -2.18 -19.02 -0.93
CA GLY A 129 -0.88 -19.35 -0.33
C GLY A 129 -0.96 -19.54 1.20
N GLU A 130 0.09 -20.16 1.75
CA GLU A 130 0.17 -20.56 3.15
C GLU A 130 -0.02 -19.39 4.13
N ALA A 131 0.61 -18.24 3.87
CA ALA A 131 0.53 -17.11 4.79
C ALA A 131 -0.91 -16.66 5.04
N ILE A 132 -1.74 -16.52 4.01
CA ILE A 132 -3.16 -16.14 4.14
C ILE A 132 -3.98 -17.29 4.73
N MET A 133 -3.64 -18.55 4.40
CA MET A 133 -4.30 -19.73 4.96
C MET A 133 -4.13 -19.82 6.48
N LEU A 134 -2.91 -19.63 7.00
CA LEU A 134 -2.63 -19.62 8.45
C LEU A 134 -3.35 -18.48 9.18
N GLN A 135 -3.69 -17.41 8.47
CA GLN A 135 -4.44 -16.26 8.97
C GLN A 135 -5.95 -16.43 8.79
N SER A 136 -6.42 -17.64 8.45
CA SER A 136 -7.84 -17.93 8.20
C SER A 136 -8.49 -17.00 7.17
N GLY A 137 -7.74 -16.62 6.13
CA GLY A 137 -8.24 -15.77 5.04
C GLY A 137 -8.29 -14.29 5.37
N ARG A 138 -7.62 -13.86 6.43
CA ARG A 138 -7.59 -12.48 6.91
C ARG A 138 -6.18 -11.90 6.79
N VAL A 139 -6.12 -10.58 6.90
CA VAL A 139 -4.87 -9.84 7.14
C VAL A 139 -5.08 -8.87 8.30
N SER A 140 -4.06 -8.74 9.15
CA SER A 140 -4.05 -7.78 10.25
C SER A 140 -3.40 -6.48 9.80
N LEU A 141 -4.12 -5.38 9.97
CA LEU A 141 -3.68 -4.05 9.54
C LEU A 141 -3.52 -3.13 10.74
N PHE A 142 -2.45 -2.34 10.75
CA PHE A 142 -2.33 -1.18 11.63
C PHE A 142 -3.50 -0.24 11.36
N ARG A 143 -4.17 0.25 12.39
CA ARG A 143 -5.35 1.12 12.23
C ARG A 143 -5.16 2.43 12.96
N ARG A 144 -5.31 3.54 12.25
CA ARG A 144 -5.42 4.90 12.83
C ARG A 144 -6.52 5.71 12.14
N GLY A 145 -7.06 6.67 12.87
CA GLY A 145 -7.91 7.73 12.34
C GLY A 145 -7.09 8.98 11.97
N ILE A 146 -7.78 10.10 11.78
CA ILE A 146 -7.12 11.40 11.69
C ILE A 146 -6.81 11.90 13.10
N SER A 147 -5.58 12.37 13.31
CA SER A 147 -5.09 12.88 14.60
C SER A 147 -5.76 14.22 14.94
N LYS A 148 -6.02 14.47 16.23
CA LYS A 148 -6.59 15.73 16.70
C LYS A 148 -5.46 16.67 17.11
N ILE A 149 -4.94 17.41 16.15
CA ILE A 149 -3.81 18.30 16.38
C ILE A 149 -4.34 19.72 16.62
N TYR A 150 -3.85 20.37 17.68
CA TYR A 150 -4.17 21.77 17.95
C TYR A 150 -3.23 22.70 17.18
N TYR A 151 -3.81 23.69 16.49
CA TYR A 151 -3.08 24.66 15.69
C TYR A 151 -3.15 26.05 16.34
N PRO A 152 -2.20 26.40 17.22
CA PRO A 152 -2.23 27.69 17.92
C PRO A 152 -2.19 28.86 16.92
N HIS A 153 -1.45 28.70 15.81
CA HIS A 153 -1.31 29.74 14.78
C HIS A 153 -1.53 29.18 13.37
N ALA A 154 -1.87 30.06 12.42
CA ALA A 154 -1.89 29.69 11.01
C ALA A 154 -0.45 29.61 10.51
N VAL A 155 -0.07 28.51 9.86
CA VAL A 155 1.27 28.38 9.27
C VAL A 155 1.34 29.26 8.04
N LYS A 156 2.32 30.16 8.02
CA LYS A 156 2.64 31.02 6.89
C LYS A 156 3.98 30.57 6.31
N LEU A 157 3.98 30.26 5.01
CA LEU A 157 5.18 29.95 4.26
C LEU A 157 5.80 31.23 3.69
N ASP A 158 7.12 31.24 3.60
CA ASP A 158 7.88 32.29 2.94
C ASP A 158 7.57 32.32 1.44
N GLU A 159 7.55 31.14 0.83
CA GLU A 159 7.18 30.93 -0.58
C GLU A 159 5.72 30.51 -0.71
N ALA A 160 5.03 31.06 -1.71
CA ALA A 160 3.69 30.61 -2.04
C ALA A 160 3.74 29.18 -2.59
N VAL A 161 2.69 28.40 -2.33
CA VAL A 161 2.54 27.05 -2.89
C VAL A 161 1.18 26.89 -3.55
N VAL A 162 1.04 25.96 -4.47
CA VAL A 162 -0.27 25.59 -5.02
C VAL A 162 -0.96 24.66 -4.01
N CYS A 163 -2.07 25.13 -3.45
CA CYS A 163 -2.86 24.41 -2.46
C CYS A 163 -4.17 23.92 -3.10
N ILE A 164 -4.38 22.61 -3.05
CA ILE A 164 -5.61 21.93 -3.48
C ILE A 164 -6.34 21.46 -2.24
N THR A 165 -7.57 21.92 -2.03
CA THR A 165 -8.48 21.35 -1.02
C THR A 165 -9.64 20.67 -1.73
N ALA A 166 -9.97 19.43 -1.36
CA ALA A 166 -11.04 18.70 -2.02
C ALA A 166 -11.67 17.67 -1.11
N ARG A 167 -12.88 17.22 -1.50
CA ARG A 167 -13.50 16.02 -0.98
C ARG A 167 -13.22 14.88 -1.95
N VAL A 168 -12.68 13.76 -1.48
CA VAL A 168 -12.37 12.60 -2.32
C VAL A 168 -13.25 11.43 -1.89
N ARG A 169 -14.13 10.96 -2.79
CA ARG A 169 -14.98 9.80 -2.53
C ARG A 169 -14.29 8.50 -2.95
N ASN A 170 -14.53 7.45 -2.18
CA ASN A 170 -14.00 6.11 -2.44
C ASN A 170 -12.47 6.06 -2.54
N MET A 171 -11.77 6.97 -1.86
CA MET A 171 -10.31 7.01 -1.83
C MET A 171 -9.78 5.73 -1.19
N ASN A 172 -8.78 5.09 -1.80
CA ASN A 172 -8.15 3.93 -1.17
C ASN A 172 -7.31 4.40 0.03
N ILE A 173 -7.73 4.00 1.21
CA ILE A 173 -7.09 4.30 2.49
C ILE A 173 -6.40 3.06 3.09
N SER A 174 -6.21 1.99 2.29
CA SER A 174 -5.25 0.95 2.63
C SER A 174 -3.86 1.44 2.25
N GLY A 175 -3.02 1.73 3.24
CA GLY A 175 -1.65 2.19 3.06
C GLY A 175 -0.73 1.07 2.56
N GLY A 176 -1.13 0.35 1.52
CA GLY A 176 -0.45 -0.82 0.95
C GLY A 176 -0.86 -2.18 1.53
N MET A 177 -2.06 -2.29 2.13
CA MET A 177 -2.54 -3.51 2.80
C MET A 177 -1.65 -3.97 3.97
N LEU A 178 -0.92 -3.05 4.59
CA LEU A 178 -0.28 -3.20 5.90
C LEU A 178 -0.94 -2.30 6.96
N SER A 179 -1.50 -1.18 6.54
CA SER A 179 -2.22 -0.23 7.40
C SER A 179 -3.51 0.26 6.76
N VAL A 180 -4.37 0.87 7.59
CA VAL A 180 -5.61 1.52 7.20
C VAL A 180 -5.76 2.86 7.91
N GLY A 181 -6.22 3.85 7.16
CA GLY A 181 -6.54 5.19 7.67
C GLY A 181 -6.10 6.27 6.68
N TRP A 182 -4.96 6.06 6.03
CA TRP A 182 -4.36 7.01 5.10
C TRP A 182 -4.01 6.33 3.77
N PRO A 183 -4.03 7.08 2.66
CA PRO A 183 -3.65 6.54 1.35
C PRO A 183 -2.14 6.26 1.29
N ALA A 184 -1.73 5.39 0.38
CA ALA A 184 -0.32 5.19 0.07
C ALA A 184 0.31 6.48 -0.47
N LEU A 185 1.51 6.83 0.00
CA LEU A 185 2.27 7.98 -0.51
C LEU A 185 2.60 7.80 -1.99
N SER A 186 2.87 6.57 -2.44
CA SER A 186 3.09 6.27 -3.86
C SER A 186 1.86 6.55 -4.74
N ALA A 187 0.65 6.48 -4.18
CA ALA A 187 -0.57 6.82 -4.91
C ALA A 187 -0.77 8.34 -5.00
N ILE A 188 -0.40 9.09 -3.97
CA ILE A 188 -0.37 10.58 -3.99
C ILE A 188 0.72 11.03 -4.97
N GLY A 189 1.93 10.49 -4.82
CA GLY A 189 3.09 10.75 -5.67
C GLY A 189 2.83 10.45 -7.14
N GLY A 190 2.06 9.40 -7.46
CA GLY A 190 1.60 9.14 -8.83
C GLY A 190 0.69 10.22 -9.41
N THR A 191 -0.20 10.80 -8.60
CA THR A 191 -1.01 11.97 -9.00
C THR A 191 -0.14 13.20 -9.20
N VAL A 192 0.80 13.46 -8.30
CA VAL A 192 1.75 14.58 -8.42
C VAL A 192 2.62 14.44 -9.67
N HIS A 193 3.13 13.24 -9.93
CA HIS A 193 3.94 12.96 -11.12
C HIS A 193 3.16 13.19 -12.43
N ALA A 194 1.85 12.92 -12.45
CA ALA A 194 1.02 13.25 -13.60
C ALA A 194 0.96 14.78 -13.85
N LEU A 195 1.06 15.61 -12.81
CA LEU A 195 1.18 17.06 -12.94
C LEU A 195 2.59 17.47 -13.38
N GLU A 196 3.64 16.86 -12.82
CA GLU A 196 5.04 17.13 -13.21
C GLU A 196 5.21 17.00 -14.72
N ARG A 197 4.66 15.92 -15.31
CA ARG A 197 4.65 15.70 -16.77
C ARG A 197 3.99 16.82 -17.56
N LYS A 198 2.94 17.46 -17.02
CA LYS A 198 2.21 18.53 -17.71
C LYS A 198 2.96 19.85 -17.68
N ILE A 199 3.64 20.14 -16.57
CA ILE A 199 4.34 21.43 -16.39
C ILE A 199 5.83 21.37 -16.75
N GLY A 200 6.39 20.16 -16.88
CA GLY A 200 7.80 19.93 -17.16
C GLY A 200 8.72 20.34 -16.01
N ASP A 201 8.25 20.23 -14.77
CA ASP A 201 9.01 20.59 -13.57
C ASP A 201 8.73 19.59 -12.44
N ARG A 202 9.71 19.44 -11.54
CA ARG A 202 9.60 18.56 -10.37
C ARG A 202 8.73 19.22 -9.30
N ILE A 203 7.90 18.42 -8.63
CA ILE A 203 6.95 18.92 -7.63
C ILE A 203 7.14 18.17 -6.33
N GLN A 204 7.53 18.91 -5.29
CA GLN A 204 7.44 18.42 -3.91
C GLN A 204 5.99 18.54 -3.43
N PHE A 205 5.55 17.62 -2.58
CA PHE A 205 4.18 17.66 -2.07
C PHE A 205 4.08 17.44 -0.57
N ALA A 206 3.08 18.05 0.06
CA ALA A 206 2.68 17.72 1.41
C ALA A 206 1.19 17.36 1.41
N PHE A 207 0.81 16.34 2.19
CA PHE A 207 -0.54 15.81 2.19
C PHE A 207 -1.16 15.91 3.58
N GLY A 208 -2.27 16.63 3.68
CA GLY A 208 -3.05 16.79 4.89
C GLY A 208 -4.46 16.23 4.75
N MET A 209 -5.06 15.87 5.88
CA MET A 209 -6.42 15.32 5.93
C MET A 209 -7.18 15.92 7.12
N SER A 210 -8.34 16.52 6.89
CA SER A 210 -9.22 17.00 7.99
C SER A 210 -10.16 15.91 8.48
N SER A 211 -10.63 15.04 7.58
CA SER A 211 -11.56 13.99 7.91
C SER A 211 -11.41 12.77 7.01
N CYS A 212 -11.78 11.61 7.54
CA CYS A 212 -11.81 10.35 6.80
C CYS A 212 -12.92 9.46 7.35
N GLN A 213 -13.99 9.28 6.58
CA GLN A 213 -15.06 8.33 6.88
C GLN A 213 -14.81 7.04 6.10
N ARG A 214 -14.33 6.01 6.79
CA ARG A 214 -14.16 4.67 6.21
C ARG A 214 -15.53 4.12 5.80
N MET A 215 -15.60 3.63 4.56
CA MET A 215 -16.77 2.89 4.08
C MET A 215 -16.71 1.43 4.53
N ARG A 216 -17.86 0.84 4.87
CA ARG A 216 -17.96 -0.61 4.96
C ARG A 216 -17.82 -1.18 3.55
N GLY A 217 -16.83 -2.04 3.33
CA GLY A 217 -16.65 -2.68 2.03
C GLY A 217 -17.88 -3.51 1.67
N ALA A 218 -18.34 -3.39 0.42
CA ALA A 218 -19.37 -4.27 -0.10
C ALA A 218 -18.79 -5.68 -0.27
N VAL A 219 -19.41 -6.68 0.36
CA VAL A 219 -19.05 -8.08 0.14
C VAL A 219 -19.47 -8.45 -1.28
N LYS A 220 -18.50 -8.75 -2.17
CA LYS A 220 -18.86 -9.27 -3.49
C LYS A 220 -19.36 -10.70 -3.32
N ALA A 221 -20.66 -10.89 -3.47
CA ALA A 221 -21.24 -12.21 -3.63
C ALA A 221 -20.71 -12.84 -4.92
N VAL A 222 -20.21 -14.07 -4.85
CA VAL A 222 -20.00 -14.89 -6.05
C VAL A 222 -21.27 -15.69 -6.25
N VAL A 223 -21.93 -15.41 -7.37
CA VAL A 223 -22.98 -16.29 -7.88
C VAL A 223 -22.27 -17.50 -8.46
N ASN A 224 -22.35 -18.65 -7.79
CA ASN A 224 -21.94 -19.90 -8.39
C ASN A 224 -22.89 -20.20 -9.57
N LYS A 225 -22.45 -19.91 -10.80
CA LYS A 225 -23.11 -20.42 -12.03
C LYS A 225 -22.80 -21.92 -12.25
N ALA A 226 -22.52 -22.68 -11.21
CA ALA A 226 -22.13 -24.10 -11.30
C ALA A 226 -23.34 -25.06 -11.46
N ASN A 227 -24.51 -24.56 -11.89
CA ASN A 227 -25.64 -25.40 -12.29
C ASN A 227 -26.42 -24.86 -13.51
N ALA A 228 -25.91 -23.85 -14.21
CA ALA A 228 -26.43 -23.50 -15.54
C ALA A 228 -25.74 -24.37 -16.58
N VAL A 229 -25.85 -25.70 -16.43
CA VAL A 229 -25.67 -26.59 -17.58
C VAL A 229 -26.86 -26.27 -18.48
N ALA A 230 -26.57 -25.90 -19.72
CA ALA A 230 -27.54 -25.95 -20.80
C ALA A 230 -27.95 -27.43 -20.96
N GLY A 231 -28.91 -27.84 -20.16
CA GLY A 231 -29.59 -29.12 -20.24
C GLY A 231 -31.04 -28.80 -20.59
N ASP A 232 -31.41 -29.11 -21.82
CA ASP A 232 -32.79 -29.17 -22.26
C ASP A 232 -33.51 -30.21 -21.39
N GLY A 233 -34.26 -29.76 -20.38
CA GLY A 233 -34.82 -30.69 -19.40
C GLY A 233 -35.22 -30.04 -18.08
N ARG A 234 -36.50 -29.68 -18.02
CA ARG A 234 -37.30 -29.30 -16.84
C ARG A 234 -36.86 -30.00 -15.53
N LEU A 235 -36.30 -29.25 -14.59
CA LEU A 235 -36.49 -29.47 -13.14
C LEU A 235 -36.62 -28.12 -12.43
N PRO A 236 -37.78 -27.80 -11.81
CA PRO A 236 -37.97 -26.57 -11.06
C PRO A 236 -37.39 -26.72 -9.65
N GLY A 237 -36.62 -25.73 -9.17
CA GLY A 237 -36.32 -25.58 -7.74
C GLY A 237 -34.86 -25.60 -7.27
N LYS A 238 -33.85 -25.34 -8.12
CA LYS A 238 -32.49 -25.10 -7.62
C LYS A 238 -32.31 -23.64 -7.21
N THR A 239 -32.40 -23.38 -5.91
CA THR A 239 -32.11 -22.08 -5.28
C THR A 239 -30.68 -21.65 -5.61
N ILE A 240 -30.52 -20.47 -6.21
CA ILE A 240 -29.21 -19.85 -6.44
C ILE A 240 -28.66 -19.44 -5.06
N HIS A 241 -27.77 -20.25 -4.49
CA HIS A 241 -27.05 -19.87 -3.27
C HIS A 241 -25.91 -18.91 -3.64
N THR A 242 -26.09 -17.62 -3.34
CA THR A 242 -25.03 -16.62 -3.36
C THR A 242 -24.07 -16.89 -2.21
N LEU A 243 -22.89 -17.42 -2.51
CA LEU A 243 -21.82 -17.54 -1.52
C LEU A 243 -20.99 -16.24 -1.51
N PRO A 244 -20.51 -15.78 -0.33
CA PRO A 244 -19.58 -14.67 -0.27
C PRO A 244 -18.30 -15.06 -1.02
N GLY A 245 -18.00 -14.37 -2.11
CA GLY A 245 -16.95 -14.80 -3.03
C GLY A 245 -15.56 -14.38 -2.61
N TYR A 246 -15.40 -13.08 -2.39
CA TYR A 246 -14.16 -12.40 -2.01
C TYR A 246 -14.49 -10.95 -1.69
N ASN A 247 -13.75 -10.32 -0.78
CA ASN A 247 -13.81 -8.86 -0.66
C ASN A 247 -12.79 -8.22 -1.59
N LEU A 248 -13.09 -7.02 -2.07
CA LEU A 248 -12.13 -6.23 -2.84
C LEU A 248 -10.84 -6.04 -2.03
N SER A 249 -9.70 -6.04 -2.73
CA SER A 249 -8.35 -5.77 -2.19
C SER A 249 -8.14 -4.29 -1.83
N GLN A 250 -9.22 -3.57 -1.54
CA GLN A 250 -9.22 -2.13 -1.31
C GLN A 250 -10.09 -1.83 -0.09
N ILE A 251 -9.59 -0.93 0.75
CA ILE A 251 -10.34 -0.37 1.86
C ILE A 251 -10.53 1.10 1.53
N SER A 252 -11.77 1.50 1.31
CA SER A 252 -12.09 2.85 0.82
C SER A 252 -12.66 3.75 1.91
N GLY A 253 -12.46 5.06 1.75
CA GLY A 253 -13.07 6.09 2.59
C GLY A 253 -13.46 7.34 1.81
N HIS A 254 -14.38 8.11 2.38
CA HIS A 254 -14.65 9.49 1.95
C HIS A 254 -13.78 10.43 2.79
N CYS A 255 -12.95 11.22 2.13
CA CYS A 255 -11.94 12.02 2.83
C CYS A 255 -12.02 13.47 2.41
N GLU A 256 -11.74 14.37 3.34
CA GLU A 256 -11.44 15.76 3.03
C GLU A 256 -9.93 15.96 3.16
N ILE A 257 -9.32 16.44 2.07
CA ILE A 257 -7.87 16.45 1.91
C ILE A 257 -7.36 17.84 1.58
N VAL A 258 -6.10 18.05 1.91
CA VAL A 258 -5.30 19.18 1.48
C VAL A 258 -4.04 18.63 0.82
N LEU A 259 -3.81 18.98 -0.44
CA LEU A 259 -2.58 18.66 -1.15
C LEU A 259 -1.86 19.97 -1.46
N LEU A 260 -0.71 20.15 -0.84
CA LEU A 260 0.19 21.28 -1.10
C LEU A 260 1.22 20.84 -2.12
N LEU A 261 1.51 21.69 -3.09
CA LEU A 261 2.43 21.42 -4.18
C LEU A 261 3.44 22.58 -4.28
N LYS A 262 4.71 22.26 -4.09
CA LYS A 262 5.84 23.19 -4.16
C LYS A 262 6.66 22.89 -5.42
N THR A 263 6.90 23.92 -6.22
CA THR A 263 7.58 23.89 -7.53
C THR A 263 8.17 25.28 -7.79
N ASN A 264 8.78 25.52 -8.95
CA ASN A 264 9.23 26.86 -9.33
C ASN A 264 8.04 27.85 -9.35
N PRO A 265 8.15 29.04 -8.70
CA PRO A 265 7.09 30.06 -8.70
C PRO A 265 6.55 30.44 -10.08
N ASP A 266 7.40 30.44 -11.11
CA ASP A 266 7.01 30.76 -12.49
C ASP A 266 6.04 29.73 -13.07
N LYS A 267 6.07 28.50 -12.53
CA LYS A 267 5.20 27.39 -12.94
C LYS A 267 3.87 27.35 -12.18
N HIS A 268 3.66 28.17 -11.15
CA HIS A 268 2.44 28.11 -10.32
C HIS A 268 1.13 28.26 -11.10
N ARG A 269 1.09 29.15 -12.11
CA ARG A 269 -0.11 29.33 -12.95
C ARG A 269 -0.39 28.08 -13.79
N GLN A 270 0.65 27.52 -14.41
CA GLN A 270 0.55 26.30 -15.21
C GLN A 270 0.14 25.10 -14.35
N LEU A 271 0.73 24.97 -13.16
CA LEU A 271 0.40 23.92 -12.21
C LEU A 271 -1.04 24.03 -11.72
N LYS A 272 -1.49 25.24 -11.38
CA LYS A 272 -2.90 25.48 -11.00
C LYS A 272 -3.86 25.04 -12.11
N GLN A 273 -3.57 25.36 -13.37
CA GLN A 273 -4.39 24.94 -14.51
C GLN A 273 -4.35 23.42 -14.70
N ALA A 274 -3.17 22.80 -14.68
CA ALA A 274 -3.03 21.36 -14.81
C ALA A 274 -3.77 20.59 -13.69
N ALA A 275 -3.78 21.15 -12.47
CA ALA A 275 -4.48 20.59 -11.32
C ALA A 275 -6.01 20.65 -11.44
N GLN A 276 -6.57 21.60 -12.21
CA GLN A 276 -8.03 21.66 -12.45
C GLN A 276 -8.55 20.44 -13.21
N GLU A 277 -7.70 19.78 -13.98
CA GLU A 277 -8.04 18.58 -14.76
C GLU A 277 -7.96 17.28 -13.93
N LEU A 278 -7.57 17.36 -12.66
CA LEU A 278 -7.52 16.18 -11.80
C LEU A 278 -8.92 15.70 -11.45
N THR A 279 -9.21 14.46 -11.83
CA THR A 279 -10.49 13.80 -11.52
C THR A 279 -10.37 12.74 -10.43
N ARG A 280 -9.15 12.26 -10.15
CA ARG A 280 -8.92 11.14 -9.22
C ARG A 280 -7.67 11.32 -8.36
N LEU A 281 -7.75 10.81 -7.13
CA LEU A 281 -6.64 10.72 -6.18
C LEU A 281 -6.73 9.38 -5.42
N ALA A 282 -5.63 8.62 -5.38
CA ALA A 282 -5.56 7.30 -4.75
C ALA A 282 -6.76 6.38 -5.09
N GLY A 283 -7.20 6.41 -6.35
CA GLY A 283 -8.34 5.62 -6.86
C GLY A 283 -9.72 6.21 -6.55
N GLY A 284 -9.84 7.20 -5.67
CA GLY A 284 -11.09 7.91 -5.41
C GLY A 284 -11.38 9.01 -6.43
N SER A 285 -12.64 9.44 -6.50
CA SER A 285 -13.08 10.57 -7.34
C SER A 285 -12.98 11.88 -6.55
N ILE A 286 -12.45 12.92 -7.18
CA ILE A 286 -12.31 14.25 -6.59
C ILE A 286 -13.62 15.04 -6.79
N GLU A 287 -14.13 15.62 -5.72
CA GLU A 287 -15.33 16.46 -5.64
C GLU A 287 -15.00 17.77 -4.91
N GLU A 288 -15.76 18.83 -5.16
CA GLU A 288 -15.66 20.12 -4.45
C GLU A 288 -14.23 20.70 -4.42
N MET A 289 -13.46 20.48 -5.48
CA MET A 289 -12.06 20.90 -5.55
C MET A 289 -11.93 22.42 -5.61
N LYS A 290 -11.09 22.97 -4.73
CA LYS A 290 -10.65 24.37 -4.74
C LYS A 290 -9.14 24.41 -4.86
N ILE A 291 -8.64 25.28 -5.74
CA ILE A 291 -7.21 25.41 -6.03
C ILE A 291 -6.81 26.88 -5.89
N GLN A 292 -5.84 27.14 -5.02
CA GLN A 292 -5.34 28.48 -4.75
C GLN A 292 -3.82 28.49 -4.68
N ILE A 293 -3.21 29.65 -4.96
CA ILE A 293 -1.81 29.91 -4.67
C ILE A 293 -1.80 30.59 -3.30
N ALA A 294 -1.20 29.96 -2.29
CA ALA A 294 -1.34 30.40 -0.90
C ALA A 294 0.00 30.41 -0.17
N HIS A 295 0.18 31.44 0.66
CA HIS A 295 1.20 31.48 1.71
C HIS A 295 0.66 30.92 3.03
N ARG A 296 -0.65 31.05 3.29
CA ARG A 296 -1.28 30.59 4.52
C ARG A 296 -1.89 29.21 4.30
N LEU A 297 -1.46 28.25 5.10
CA LEU A 297 -1.86 26.85 4.95
C LEU A 297 -3.15 26.55 5.73
N PRO A 298 -4.00 25.65 5.22
CA PRO A 298 -5.11 25.11 5.98
C PRO A 298 -4.65 24.45 7.29
N LYS A 299 -5.42 24.63 8.37
CA LYS A 299 -5.15 24.04 9.68
C LYS A 299 -5.64 22.59 9.73
N VAL A 300 -4.89 21.69 9.12
CA VAL A 300 -5.17 20.24 9.11
C VAL A 300 -3.92 19.43 9.47
N PRO A 301 -4.07 18.19 9.98
CA PRO A 301 -2.94 17.28 10.18
C PRO A 301 -2.28 16.92 8.87
N TYR A 302 -0.97 17.10 8.80
CA TYR A 302 -0.15 16.74 7.64
C TYR A 302 0.64 15.48 7.93
N LEU A 303 0.81 14.64 6.89
CA LEU A 303 1.68 13.49 6.95
C LEU A 303 3.14 13.95 7.04
N LEU A 304 3.92 13.28 7.89
CA LEU A 304 5.36 13.47 8.04
C LEU A 304 6.06 12.12 7.94
N ASP A 305 7.19 12.09 7.23
CA ASP A 305 8.05 10.91 7.15
C ASP A 305 8.86 10.75 8.44
N ALA A 306 8.48 9.74 9.23
CA ALA A 306 9.09 9.42 10.51
C ALA A 306 10.06 8.22 10.41
N SER A 307 10.57 7.91 9.22
CA SER A 307 11.51 6.79 9.02
C SER A 307 12.80 6.92 9.85
N LYS A 308 13.19 8.14 10.24
CA LYS A 308 14.31 8.38 11.16
C LYS A 308 14.06 7.84 12.58
N ASP A 309 12.80 7.80 13.03
CA ASP A 309 12.45 7.22 14.33
C ASP A 309 12.68 5.71 14.35
N ILE A 310 12.39 5.02 13.24
CA ILE A 310 12.72 3.60 13.07
C ILE A 310 14.22 3.40 13.19
N ALA A 311 15.02 4.18 12.45
CA ALA A 311 16.48 4.06 12.50
C ALA A 311 17.02 4.25 13.92
N ARG A 312 16.52 5.24 14.66
CA ARG A 312 16.89 5.50 16.05
C ARG A 312 16.54 4.32 16.98
N LEU A 313 15.32 3.78 16.90
CA LEU A 313 14.90 2.66 17.73
C LEU A 313 15.70 1.38 17.45
N ARG A 314 16.03 1.14 16.18
CA ARG A 314 16.87 0.01 15.77
C ARG A 314 18.34 0.15 16.17
N GLN A 315 18.83 1.37 16.38
CA GLN A 315 20.17 1.59 16.94
C GLN A 315 20.17 1.38 18.46
N ALA A 316 19.06 1.72 19.13
CA ALA A 316 18.90 1.59 20.57
C ALA A 316 18.53 0.17 21.03
N SER A 317 18.04 -0.69 20.13
CA SER A 317 17.58 -2.04 20.43
C SER A 317 17.89 -2.99 19.27
N ASP A 318 18.04 -4.28 19.53
CA ASP A 318 18.20 -5.31 18.48
C ASP A 318 16.87 -5.61 17.72
N ALA A 319 16.03 -4.58 17.57
CA ALA A 319 14.74 -4.66 16.91
C ALA A 319 14.89 -4.60 15.39
N ASP A 320 14.04 -5.35 14.69
CA ASP A 320 13.87 -5.20 13.25
C ASP A 320 13.00 -3.97 12.91
N ALA A 321 12.87 -3.65 11.61
CA ALA A 321 12.08 -2.48 11.20
C ALA A 321 10.59 -2.57 11.57
N PHE A 322 10.02 -3.78 11.60
CA PHE A 322 8.63 -3.99 11.99
C PHE A 322 8.46 -3.82 13.51
N ASP A 323 9.37 -4.33 14.32
CA ASP A 323 9.35 -4.19 15.78
C ASP A 323 9.48 -2.73 16.20
N ALA A 324 10.40 -1.99 15.59
CA ALA A 324 10.53 -0.55 15.79
C ALA A 324 9.24 0.19 15.40
N MET A 325 8.62 -0.16 14.26
CA MET A 325 7.33 0.42 13.85
C MET A 325 6.21 0.08 14.83
N LEU A 326 6.19 -1.15 15.35
CA LEU A 326 5.21 -1.58 16.32
C LEU A 326 5.36 -0.82 17.64
N ALA A 327 6.60 -0.58 18.08
CA ALA A 327 6.88 0.24 19.26
C ALA A 327 6.36 1.68 19.08
N LEU A 328 6.63 2.32 17.94
CA LEU A 328 6.06 3.64 17.62
C LEU A 328 4.52 3.61 17.58
N TYR A 329 3.95 2.58 16.95
CA TYR A 329 2.51 2.43 16.87
C TYR A 329 1.85 2.32 18.24
N LEU A 330 2.48 1.65 19.20
CA LEU A 330 1.92 1.45 20.54
C LEU A 330 2.23 2.58 21.51
N GLY A 331 3.37 3.27 21.35
CA GLY A 331 3.86 4.28 22.28
C GLY A 331 2.91 5.47 22.46
N ASP A 332 2.13 5.80 21.43
CA ASP A 332 1.28 6.99 21.42
C ASP A 332 -0.19 6.72 21.78
N GLY A 333 -0.51 5.57 22.38
CA GLY A 333 -1.88 5.29 22.77
C GLY A 333 -2.06 4.53 24.08
N GLU A 334 -3.31 4.52 24.53
CA GLU A 334 -3.74 3.83 25.73
C GLU A 334 -5.09 3.13 25.50
N TRP A 335 -5.35 2.09 26.30
CA TRP A 335 -6.65 1.44 26.33
C TRP A 335 -7.61 2.23 27.23
N THR A 336 -8.68 2.72 26.64
CA THR A 336 -9.78 3.35 27.39
C THR A 336 -11.00 2.42 27.41
N ALA A 337 -12.02 2.74 28.22
CA ALA A 337 -13.30 2.05 28.20
C ALA A 337 -14.01 2.07 26.81
N ARG A 338 -13.62 3.01 25.93
CA ARG A 338 -14.14 3.14 24.56
C ARG A 338 -13.26 2.44 23.51
N GLY A 339 -12.22 1.73 23.96
CA GLY A 339 -11.22 1.08 23.12
C GLY A 339 -9.88 1.83 23.11
N TRP A 340 -8.98 1.39 22.22
CA TRP A 340 -7.68 2.01 22.03
C TRP A 340 -7.80 3.43 21.49
N LEU A 341 -7.16 4.38 22.17
CA LEU A 341 -7.15 5.80 21.86
C LEU A 341 -5.69 6.28 21.73
N ALA A 342 -5.44 7.25 20.86
CA ALA A 342 -4.15 7.93 20.73
C ALA A 342 -4.39 9.40 20.41
N ASP A 343 -3.75 10.28 21.17
CA ASP A 343 -4.11 11.69 21.20
C ASP A 343 -3.18 12.60 20.39
N THR A 344 -1.91 12.23 20.18
CA THR A 344 -0.87 13.16 19.72
C THR A 344 -0.40 12.88 18.29
N ASN A 345 0.36 11.80 18.08
CA ASN A 345 0.99 11.48 16.80
C ASN A 345 0.58 10.07 16.37
N ALA A 346 -0.46 9.95 15.54
CA ALA A 346 -0.81 8.63 15.04
C ALA A 346 0.33 8.10 14.14
N TYR A 347 1.08 7.07 14.54
CA TYR A 347 2.04 6.42 13.64
C TYR A 347 1.36 5.32 12.82
N LEU A 348 1.68 5.22 11.52
CA LEU A 348 1.31 4.10 10.64
C LEU A 348 2.45 3.75 9.68
N PRO A 349 2.66 2.47 9.35
CA PRO A 349 3.46 2.12 8.19
C PRO A 349 2.65 2.40 6.92
N ILE A 350 3.08 3.35 6.11
CA ILE A 350 2.43 3.71 4.86
C ILE A 350 3.32 3.33 3.69
N MET A 351 2.72 2.70 2.69
CA MET A 351 3.41 2.37 1.45
C MET A 351 3.97 3.63 0.78
N SER A 352 5.28 3.77 0.86
CA SER A 352 6.08 4.88 0.36
C SER A 352 6.70 4.59 -0.99
N GLY A 353 6.70 3.35 -1.47
CA GLY A 353 7.21 3.05 -2.81
C GLY A 353 7.23 1.59 -3.17
N TYR A 354 8.18 1.23 -4.04
CA TYR A 354 8.32 -0.08 -4.66
C TYR A 354 9.79 -0.46 -4.76
N GLY A 355 10.14 -1.66 -4.31
CA GLY A 355 11.48 -2.25 -4.47
C GLY A 355 11.46 -3.34 -5.53
N PHE A 356 12.40 -3.31 -6.45
CA PHE A 356 12.54 -4.29 -7.53
C PHE A 356 12.97 -5.65 -6.99
N LEU A 357 12.22 -6.70 -7.34
CA LEU A 357 12.56 -8.09 -7.02
C LEU A 357 13.49 -8.71 -8.07
N HIS A 358 13.67 -8.05 -9.20
CA HIS A 358 14.64 -8.35 -10.25
C HIS A 358 14.85 -7.10 -11.09
N GLU A 359 15.94 -7.05 -11.84
CA GLU A 359 16.19 -5.94 -12.77
C GLU A 359 15.06 -5.81 -13.80
N PRO A 360 14.61 -4.57 -14.10
CA PRO A 360 13.61 -4.35 -15.13
C PRO A 360 14.06 -4.91 -16.48
N ALA A 361 13.25 -5.80 -17.05
CA ALA A 361 13.54 -6.50 -18.30
C ALA A 361 12.35 -6.41 -19.26
N GLU A 362 12.57 -6.70 -20.55
CA GLU A 362 11.47 -6.71 -21.51
C GLU A 362 10.44 -7.80 -21.17
N SER A 363 9.16 -7.48 -21.35
CA SER A 363 8.07 -8.44 -21.16
C SER A 363 6.96 -8.18 -22.16
N PRO A 364 6.49 -9.21 -22.90
CA PRO A 364 5.42 -9.06 -23.88
C PRO A 364 4.07 -8.68 -23.25
N ASN A 365 3.89 -8.95 -21.95
CA ASN A 365 2.66 -8.67 -21.22
C ASN A 365 2.75 -7.38 -20.37
N SER A 366 3.77 -6.54 -20.60
CA SER A 366 3.88 -5.25 -19.91
C SER A 366 2.73 -4.32 -20.33
N ARG A 367 2.28 -3.47 -19.39
CA ARG A 367 1.12 -2.58 -19.57
C ARG A 367 1.24 -1.63 -20.76
N SER A 368 2.46 -1.29 -21.17
CA SER A 368 2.69 -0.35 -22.26
C SER A 368 3.84 -0.85 -23.11
N VAL A 369 3.58 -0.95 -24.41
CA VAL A 369 4.57 -1.34 -25.41
C VAL A 369 5.80 -0.44 -25.28
N GLY A 370 6.98 -1.06 -25.17
CA GLY A 370 8.26 -0.36 -25.05
C GLY A 370 8.75 -0.07 -23.62
N TYR A 371 7.95 -0.30 -22.59
CA TYR A 371 8.45 -0.23 -21.21
C TYR A 371 8.91 -1.59 -20.69
N ARG A 372 10.08 -1.58 -20.05
CA ARG A 372 10.58 -2.72 -19.27
C ARG A 372 9.65 -3.00 -18.09
N HIS A 373 9.64 -4.24 -17.63
CA HIS A 373 8.79 -4.74 -16.56
C HIS A 373 9.62 -5.26 -15.39
N ALA A 374 9.11 -5.05 -14.18
CA ALA A 374 9.62 -5.70 -12.98
C ALA A 374 8.49 -6.12 -12.03
N PHE A 375 8.65 -7.27 -11.38
CA PHE A 375 7.93 -7.53 -10.14
C PHE A 375 8.51 -6.69 -9.02
N VAL A 376 7.64 -6.10 -8.20
CA VAL A 376 8.05 -5.24 -7.10
C VAL A 376 7.39 -5.62 -5.80
N GLU A 377 8.13 -5.45 -4.70
CA GLU A 377 7.56 -5.46 -3.37
C GLU A 377 7.15 -4.03 -2.97
N PRO A 378 5.95 -3.81 -2.40
CA PRO A 378 5.63 -2.56 -1.72
C PRO A 378 6.62 -2.25 -0.58
N ILE A 379 7.17 -1.04 -0.57
CA ILE A 379 8.04 -0.54 0.49
C ILE A 379 7.24 0.41 1.38
N PHE A 380 7.39 0.28 2.70
CA PHE A 380 6.66 1.07 3.67
C PHE A 380 7.60 1.93 4.51
N SER A 381 7.18 3.16 4.78
CA SER A 381 7.83 4.08 5.69
C SER A 381 6.97 4.25 6.94
N ALA A 382 7.61 4.53 8.07
CA ALA A 382 6.88 5.05 9.23
C ALA A 382 6.42 6.47 8.91
N VAL A 383 5.12 6.71 8.99
CA VAL A 383 4.52 8.02 8.77
C VAL A 383 3.72 8.38 10.01
N CYS A 384 3.80 9.64 10.43
CA CYS A 384 2.93 10.18 11.47
C CYS A 384 2.14 11.39 10.95
N GLN A 385 1.22 11.89 11.77
CA GLN A 385 0.51 13.14 11.51
C GLN A 385 0.96 14.20 12.49
N VAL A 386 1.28 15.39 11.97
CA VAL A 386 1.77 16.54 12.75
C VAL A 386 1.10 17.84 12.31
N GLY A 387 1.31 18.91 13.07
CA GLY A 387 1.14 20.25 12.55
C GLY A 387 2.15 20.49 11.42
N PHE A 388 1.82 21.30 10.42
CA PHE A 388 2.70 21.49 9.27
C PHE A 388 4.09 21.98 9.69
N THR A 389 5.12 21.31 9.19
CA THR A 389 6.55 21.65 9.31
C THR A 389 7.22 21.41 7.96
N ASP A 390 8.46 21.89 7.76
CA ASP A 390 9.21 21.62 6.52
C ASP A 390 9.45 20.12 6.29
N ASP A 391 9.47 19.33 7.36
CA ASP A 391 9.57 17.87 7.31
C ASP A 391 8.33 17.16 6.71
N CYS A 392 7.25 17.89 6.43
CA CYS A 392 6.06 17.36 5.77
C CYS A 392 6.17 17.30 4.23
N TRP A 393 7.23 17.88 3.65
CA TRP A 393 7.46 17.83 2.21
C TRP A 393 8.01 16.47 1.80
N PHE A 394 7.31 15.81 0.89
CA PHE A 394 7.72 14.58 0.23
C PHE A 394 8.21 14.87 -1.18
N ASP A 395 9.21 14.11 -1.60
CA ASP A 395 9.76 14.13 -2.95
C ASP A 395 10.02 12.70 -3.44
N ARG A 396 10.12 12.52 -4.76
CA ARG A 396 10.42 11.24 -5.38
C ARG A 396 11.93 10.99 -5.40
N PHE A 397 12.33 9.81 -4.95
CA PHE A 397 13.70 9.34 -5.03
C PHE A 397 13.77 8.07 -5.87
N GLU A 398 14.77 8.03 -6.74
CA GLU A 398 15.09 6.89 -7.58
C GLU A 398 16.39 6.27 -7.07
N TYR A 399 16.36 4.97 -6.80
CA TYR A 399 17.48 4.17 -6.32
C TYR A 399 17.66 2.97 -7.23
N GLU A 400 18.87 2.38 -7.27
CA GLU A 400 19.10 1.14 -8.03
C GLU A 400 18.11 0.01 -7.67
N TRP A 401 17.68 -0.02 -6.40
CA TRP A 401 16.74 -1.00 -5.89
C TRP A 401 15.27 -0.65 -6.11
N GLY A 402 14.90 0.57 -6.52
CA GLY A 402 13.50 0.95 -6.63
C GLY A 402 13.20 2.45 -6.61
N VAL A 403 11.93 2.78 -6.36
CA VAL A 403 11.42 4.16 -6.33
C VAL A 403 10.60 4.38 -5.07
N THR A 404 10.87 5.47 -4.35
CA THR A 404 10.14 5.83 -3.13
C THR A 404 9.80 7.32 -3.05
N TRP A 405 8.81 7.64 -2.23
CA TRP A 405 8.44 8.98 -1.82
C TRP A 405 8.72 9.13 -0.32
N GLN A 406 9.62 10.05 0.01
CA GLN A 406 10.15 10.26 1.36
C GLN A 406 10.41 11.75 1.57
N LYS A 407 10.83 12.14 2.77
CA LYS A 407 11.17 13.54 3.10
C LYS A 407 12.07 14.17 2.03
N ALA A 408 11.70 15.36 1.54
CA ALA A 408 12.53 16.19 0.67
C ALA A 408 13.81 16.64 1.40
N ILE A 409 14.93 16.70 0.67
CA ILE A 409 16.24 17.11 1.20
C ILE A 409 16.43 18.61 1.02
#